data_AF-A0A924Q0Y2-F1
#
_entry.id   AF-A0A924Q0Y2-F1
#
_cell.length_a   1.000
_cell.length_b   1.000
_cell.length_c   1.000
_cell.angle_alpha   90.00
_cell.angle_beta   90.00
_cell.angle_gamma   90.00
#
_symmetry.space_group_name_H-M   'P 1'
#
loop_
_entity.id
_entity.type
_entity.pdbx_description
1 polymer ?
#
loop_
_entity_poly.entity_id
_entity_poly.type
_entity_poly.pdbx_seq_one_letter_code
_entity_poly.pdbx_strand_id
1 'polypeptide(L)'
;MFKLTWFATSFNVNAEVNNGRGPVDYKVSKGKSNTALVEFKLASNSSREKNLHNQVAIYEKVSNTKRSLKVILCFTEAEQDKVMRVLKALDQATNPDIVVIDASRYNKPSASKE
;
A
#
# COMPACT_ATOMS: atom_id res chain seq x y z
N MET A 1 5.41 -12.42 -3.21
CA MET A 1 4.67 -11.84 -4.36
C MET A 1 5.27 -10.49 -4.80
N PHE A 2 5.49 -9.52 -3.90
CA PHE A 2 5.85 -8.13 -4.29
C PHE A 2 7.35 -7.84 -4.39
N LYS A 3 8.23 -8.82 -4.63
CA LYS A 3 9.69 -8.57 -4.67
C LYS A 3 10.12 -7.68 -5.86
N LEU A 4 9.27 -7.56 -6.87
CA LEU A 4 9.56 -6.87 -8.13
C LEU A 4 9.24 -5.37 -8.11
N THR A 5 8.68 -4.81 -7.03
CA THR A 5 8.38 -3.37 -6.96
C THR A 5 9.61 -2.49 -6.77
N TRP A 6 10.76 -3.07 -6.43
CA TRP A 6 11.99 -2.35 -6.15
C TRP A 6 13.09 -2.79 -7.11
N PHE A 7 13.55 -1.89 -7.97
CA PHE A 7 14.62 -2.15 -8.93
C PHE A 7 15.64 -1.01 -8.93
N ALA A 8 16.94 -1.34 -8.95
CA ALA A 8 18.07 -0.40 -9.01
C ALA A 8 17.98 0.80 -8.04
N THR A 9 17.47 0.57 -6.84
CA THR A 9 17.15 1.64 -5.89
C THR A 9 18.30 1.93 -4.92
N SER A 10 18.55 3.20 -4.62
CA SER A 10 19.49 3.62 -3.56
C SER A 10 18.95 3.38 -2.14
N PHE A 11 17.68 2.99 -2.03
CA PHE A 11 17.04 2.69 -0.75
C PHE A 11 17.38 1.27 -0.29
N ASN A 12 17.62 1.11 1.01
CA ASN A 12 17.74 -0.20 1.62
C ASN A 12 16.33 -0.79 1.83
N VAL A 13 16.03 -1.91 1.17
CA VAL A 13 14.73 -2.58 1.17
C VAL A 13 14.85 -3.93 1.86
N ASN A 14 14.13 -4.12 2.97
CA ASN A 14 14.08 -5.40 3.69
C ASN A 14 12.65 -5.96 3.60
N ALA A 15 12.51 -7.18 3.10
CA ALA A 15 11.24 -7.90 3.05
C ALA A 15 10.96 -8.62 4.39
N GLU A 16 9.70 -8.77 4.76
CA GLU A 16 9.22 -9.62 5.89
C GLU A 16 9.84 -9.24 7.25
N VAL A 17 9.76 -7.96 7.62
CA VAL A 17 10.37 -7.46 8.85
C VAL A 17 9.50 -7.78 10.06
N ASN A 18 9.80 -8.88 10.75
CA ASN A 18 9.16 -9.28 12.01
C ASN A 18 9.80 -8.56 13.21
N ASN A 19 9.44 -7.29 13.42
CA ASN A 19 9.92 -6.49 14.57
C ASN A 19 8.91 -6.42 15.74
N GLY A 20 8.16 -7.50 15.98
CA GLY A 20 7.28 -7.63 17.16
C GLY A 20 5.93 -6.88 17.09
N ARG A 21 5.57 -6.30 15.93
CA ARG A 21 4.24 -5.67 15.66
C ARG A 21 3.41 -6.41 14.59
N GLY A 22 3.79 -7.65 14.27
CA GLY A 22 3.23 -8.43 13.16
C GLY A 22 4.05 -8.26 11.86
N PRO A 23 3.86 -9.16 10.88
CA PRO A 23 4.63 -9.16 9.64
C PRO A 23 4.24 -7.96 8.77
N VAL A 24 5.22 -7.13 8.43
CA VAL A 24 5.08 -6.07 7.40
C VAL A 24 5.79 -6.56 6.15
N ASP A 25 5.20 -6.31 4.98
CA ASP A 25 5.76 -6.77 3.70
C ASP A 25 7.16 -6.19 3.47
N TYR A 26 7.36 -4.88 3.68
CA TYR A 26 8.68 -4.25 3.53
C TYR A 26 8.97 -3.17 4.58
N LYS A 27 10.27 -3.01 4.87
CA LYS A 27 10.86 -1.82 5.47
C LYS A 27 11.83 -1.20 4.48
N VAL A 28 11.59 0.05 4.12
CA VAL A 28 12.40 0.82 3.16
C VAL A 28 13.09 1.95 3.90
N SER A 29 14.39 2.16 3.67
CA SER A 29 15.12 3.25 4.32
C SER A 29 16.17 3.91 3.43
N LYS A 30 16.43 5.21 3.69
CA LYS A 30 17.57 5.98 3.17
C LYS A 30 18.37 6.51 4.35
N GLY A 31 19.23 5.66 4.89
CA GLY A 31 19.89 5.90 6.18
C GLY A 31 18.99 5.60 7.38
N LYS A 32 19.55 5.75 8.59
CA LYS A 32 18.92 5.29 9.85
C LYS A 32 17.68 6.10 10.26
N SER A 33 17.64 7.39 9.95
CA SER A 33 16.57 8.32 10.36
C SER A 33 15.41 8.40 9.35
N ASN A 34 15.62 8.00 8.10
CA ASN A 34 14.58 8.00 7.08
C ASN A 34 14.16 6.57 6.75
N THR A 35 13.22 6.04 7.51
CA THR A 35 12.67 4.69 7.35
C THR A 35 11.15 4.76 7.23
N ALA A 36 10.60 4.01 6.29
CA ALA A 36 9.18 3.79 6.10
C ALA A 36 8.87 2.30 6.07
N LEU A 37 7.67 1.94 6.52
CA LEU A 37 7.10 0.60 6.40
C LEU A 37 6.15 0.59 5.22
N VAL A 38 6.18 -0.45 4.38
CA VAL A 38 5.28 -0.58 3.22
C VAL A 38 4.50 -1.88 3.36
N GLU A 39 3.17 -1.75 3.31
CA GLU A 39 2.22 -2.87 3.35
C GLU A 39 1.45 -2.93 2.03
N PHE A 40 1.43 -4.10 1.40
CA PHE A 40 0.73 -4.34 0.14
C PHE A 40 -0.60 -5.06 0.39
N LYS A 41 -1.65 -4.62 -0.30
CA LYS A 41 -2.96 -5.28 -0.30
C LYS A 41 -3.45 -5.51 -1.72
N LEU A 42 -4.13 -6.63 -1.91
CA LEU A 42 -4.92 -6.87 -3.12
C LEU A 42 -6.32 -6.33 -2.89
N ALA A 43 -6.87 -5.60 -3.85
CA ALA A 43 -8.24 -5.11 -3.79
C ALA A 43 -9.28 -6.25 -3.65
N SER A 44 -9.03 -7.40 -4.30
CA SER A 44 -9.83 -8.62 -4.16
C SER A 44 -9.86 -9.18 -2.72
N ASN A 45 -8.74 -9.07 -2.00
CA ASN A 45 -8.59 -9.49 -0.61
C ASN A 45 -8.91 -8.35 0.37
N SER A 46 -9.77 -7.40 -0.01
CA SER A 46 -10.30 -6.37 0.88
C SER A 46 -11.21 -7.03 1.95
N SER A 47 -10.62 -7.79 2.86
CA SER A 47 -11.30 -8.54 3.90
C SER A 47 -12.02 -7.58 4.85
N ARG A 48 -13.26 -7.31 4.42
CA ARG A 48 -14.39 -6.65 5.06
C ARG A 48 -14.25 -5.13 5.09
N GLU A 49 -15.14 -4.42 4.39
CA GLU A 49 -15.36 -2.97 4.53
C GLU A 49 -15.45 -2.54 6.01
N LYS A 50 -15.94 -3.43 6.88
CA LYS A 50 -15.93 -3.29 8.35
C LYS A 50 -14.53 -3.06 8.97
N ASN A 51 -13.47 -3.69 8.44
CA ASN A 51 -12.10 -3.48 8.93
C ASN A 51 -11.52 -2.14 8.51
N LEU A 52 -11.90 -1.61 7.34
CA LEU A 52 -11.42 -0.31 6.87
C LEU A 52 -12.06 0.83 7.70
N HIS A 53 -13.35 0.71 8.05
CA HIS A 53 -14.01 1.61 8.98
C HIS A 53 -13.39 1.59 10.40
N ASN A 54 -13.06 0.41 10.93
CA ASN A 54 -12.41 0.31 12.25
C ASN A 54 -10.95 0.79 12.26
N GLN A 55 -10.28 0.87 11.10
CA GLN A 55 -8.89 1.31 11.02
C GLN A 55 -8.70 2.82 11.19
N VAL A 56 -9.69 3.65 10.87
CA VAL A 56 -9.57 5.12 10.97
C VAL A 56 -9.21 5.55 12.40
N ALA A 57 -9.85 4.95 13.41
CA ALA A 57 -9.59 5.22 14.83
C ALA A 57 -8.20 4.77 15.33
N ILE A 58 -7.54 3.85 14.60
CA ILE A 58 -6.18 3.39 14.94
C ILE A 58 -5.13 4.35 14.33
N TYR A 59 -5.38 4.89 13.13
CA TYR A 59 -4.46 5.83 12.48
C TYR A 59 -4.35 7.17 13.23
N GLU A 60 -5.45 7.68 13.79
CA GLU A 60 -5.44 8.91 14.60
C GLU A 60 -4.53 8.81 15.84
N LYS A 61 -4.32 7.60 16.38
CA LYS A 61 -3.48 7.35 17.57
C LYS A 61 -2.02 6.99 17.28
N VAL A 62 -1.68 6.61 16.04
CA VAL A 62 -0.32 6.15 15.67
C VAL A 62 0.55 7.26 15.08
N SER A 63 0.01 8.49 15.00
CA SER A 63 0.72 9.70 14.53
C SER A 63 2.02 10.02 15.28
N ASN A 64 2.35 9.28 16.36
CA ASN A 64 3.49 9.59 17.19
C ASN A 64 4.79 8.84 16.93
N THR A 65 4.93 7.94 15.94
CA THR A 65 6.23 7.58 15.33
C THR A 65 6.16 6.43 14.31
N LYS A 66 6.79 6.69 13.14
CA LYS A 66 7.11 5.83 11.96
C LYS A 66 6.18 6.02 10.76
N ARG A 67 6.75 6.54 9.67
CA ARG A 67 6.10 6.67 8.35
C ARG A 67 5.68 5.29 7.83
N SER A 68 4.45 5.15 7.37
CA SER A 68 3.92 3.89 6.83
C SER A 68 3.14 4.15 5.56
N LEU A 69 3.44 3.42 4.49
CA LEU A 69 2.77 3.48 3.20
C LEU A 69 1.91 2.23 3.01
N LYS A 70 0.66 2.41 2.60
CA LYS A 70 -0.24 1.33 2.19
C LYS A 70 -0.41 1.34 0.68
N VAL A 71 -0.07 0.24 0.04
CA VAL A 71 -0.18 0.09 -1.41
C VAL A 71 -1.30 -0.90 -1.73
N ILE A 72 -2.30 -0.46 -2.51
CA ILE A 72 -3.45 -1.28 -2.89
C ILE A 72 -3.39 -1.55 -4.39
N LEU A 73 -3.26 -2.82 -4.77
CA LEU A 73 -3.23 -3.25 -6.17
C LEU A 73 -4.64 -3.62 -6.63
N CYS A 74 -5.09 -3.01 -7.73
CA CYS A 74 -6.35 -3.30 -8.41
C CYS A 74 -6.04 -3.93 -9.77
N PHE A 75 -6.69 -5.04 -10.11
CA PHE A 75 -6.50 -5.73 -11.39
C PHE A 75 -7.69 -5.56 -12.35
N THR A 76 -8.77 -4.97 -11.85
CA THR A 76 -9.98 -4.64 -12.60
C THR A 76 -10.46 -3.23 -12.28
N GLU A 77 -11.18 -2.60 -13.21
CA GLU A 77 -11.80 -1.29 -13.00
C GLU A 77 -12.81 -1.33 -11.84
N ALA A 78 -13.59 -2.41 -11.74
CA ALA A 78 -14.53 -2.61 -10.65
C ALA A 78 -13.86 -2.62 -9.25
N GLU A 79 -12.66 -3.20 -9.14
CA GLU A 79 -11.87 -3.15 -7.90
C GLU A 79 -11.39 -1.73 -7.59
N GLN A 80 -10.92 -1.00 -8.60
CA GLN A 80 -10.48 0.39 -8.44
C GLN A 80 -11.64 1.28 -7.98
N ASP A 81 -12.81 1.16 -8.62
CA ASP A 81 -14.01 1.91 -8.24
C ASP A 81 -14.49 1.60 -6.82
N LYS A 82 -14.41 0.33 -6.43
CA LYS A 82 -14.74 -0.09 -5.06
C LYS A 82 -13.77 0.54 -4.06
N VAL A 83 -12.46 0.44 -4.29
CA VAL A 83 -11.43 1.01 -3.41
C VAL A 83 -11.61 2.52 -3.29
N MET A 84 -11.79 3.23 -4.40
CA MET A 84 -12.00 4.68 -4.41
C MET A 84 -13.26 5.10 -3.67
N ARG A 85 -14.37 4.36 -3.81
CA ARG A 85 -15.59 4.62 -3.03
C ARG A 85 -15.37 4.49 -1.54
N VAL A 86 -14.66 3.43 -1.11
CA VAL A 86 -14.39 3.22 0.32
C VAL A 86 -13.44 4.31 0.85
N LEU A 87 -12.38 4.66 0.12
CA LEU A 87 -11.47 5.74 0.51
C LEU A 87 -12.19 7.08 0.63
N LYS A 88 -13.11 7.40 -0.28
CA LYS A 88 -13.95 8.61 -0.20
C LYS A 88 -14.86 8.57 1.04
N ALA A 89 -15.52 7.44 1.32
CA ALA A 89 -16.38 7.29 2.49
C ALA A 89 -15.64 7.41 3.83
N LEU A 90 -14.32 7.20 3.84
CA LEU A 90 -13.46 7.35 5.02
C LEU A 90 -12.69 8.69 5.05
N ASP A 91 -12.91 9.58 4.09
CA ASP A 91 -12.13 10.81 3.92
C ASP A 91 -10.61 10.56 3.80
N GLN A 92 -10.24 9.48 3.11
CA GLN A 92 -8.85 9.05 2.90
C GLN A 92 -8.43 9.09 1.42
N ALA A 93 -9.30 9.57 0.53
CA ALA A 93 -9.05 9.59 -0.91
C ALA A 93 -7.83 10.45 -1.30
N THR A 94 -7.47 11.43 -0.49
CA THR A 94 -6.32 12.32 -0.68
C THR A 94 -5.16 12.01 0.27
N ASN A 95 -5.21 10.90 1.02
CA ASN A 95 -4.16 10.55 1.95
C ASN A 95 -2.87 10.15 1.19
N PRO A 96 -1.75 10.90 1.32
CA PRO A 96 -0.51 10.61 0.60
C PRO A 96 0.16 9.30 1.03
N ASP A 97 -0.21 8.75 2.20
CA ASP A 97 0.30 7.48 2.70
C ASP A 97 -0.46 6.27 2.14
N ILE A 98 -1.48 6.48 1.29
CA ILE A 98 -2.22 5.42 0.60
C ILE A 98 -2.05 5.57 -0.90
N VAL A 99 -1.45 4.55 -1.53
CA VAL A 99 -1.23 4.51 -2.98
C VAL A 99 -2.10 3.41 -3.59
N VAL A 100 -2.99 3.77 -4.50
CA VAL A 100 -3.76 2.81 -5.29
C VAL A 100 -3.08 2.65 -6.64
N ILE A 101 -2.64 1.44 -6.96
CA ILE A 101 -1.99 1.10 -8.22
C ILE A 101 -2.96 0.29 -9.05
N ASP A 102 -3.25 0.79 -10.25
CA ASP A 102 -3.91 0.00 -11.28
C ASP A 102 -2.88 -0.95 -11.92
N ALA A 103 -3.02 -2.23 -11.60
CA ALA A 103 -2.25 -3.36 -12.12
C ALA A 103 -3.03 -4.16 -13.19
N SER A 104 -4.09 -3.61 -13.77
CA SER A 104 -4.82 -4.22 -14.87
C SER A 104 -3.91 -4.44 -16.08
N ARG A 105 -4.04 -5.62 -16.69
CA ARG A 105 -3.33 -6.03 -17.91
C ARG A 105 -4.00 -5.56 -19.20
N TYR A 106 -5.26 -5.14 -19.13
CA TYR A 106 -6.10 -4.91 -20.31
C TYR A 106 -6.13 -3.45 -20.77
N ASN A 107 -5.77 -2.52 -19.89
CA ASN A 107 -5.81 -1.08 -20.17
C ASN A 107 -4.42 -0.45 -20.31
N LYS A 108 -3.35 -1.27 -20.32
CA LYS A 108 -1.97 -0.82 -20.50
C LYS A 108 -1.40 -1.39 -21.79
N PRO A 109 -0.71 -0.58 -22.60
CA PRO A 109 0.03 -1.08 -23.75
C PRO A 109 1.14 -2.04 -23.27
N SER A 110 1.49 -2.98 -24.13
CA SER A 110 2.61 -3.88 -23.85
C SER A 110 3.92 -3.13 -24.05
N ALA A 111 4.80 -3.18 -23.05
CA ALA A 111 6.13 -2.55 -23.12
C ALA A 111 7.02 -3.08 -24.26
N SER A 112 6.71 -4.24 -24.85
CA SER A 112 7.43 -4.76 -26.03
C SER A 112 6.95 -4.15 -27.35
N LYS A 113 5.92 -3.29 -27.32
CA LYS A 113 5.38 -2.58 -28.48
C LYS A 113 5.65 -1.07 -28.42
N GLU A 114 6.47 -0.62 -27.46
CA GLU A 114 6.97 0.75 -27.33
C GLU A 114 8.39 0.87 -27.89
#